data_AF-A0A0D3IEU5-F1
#
_entry.id   AF-A0A0D3IEU5-F1
#
_cell.length_a   1.000
_cell.length_b   1.000
_cell.length_c   1.000
_cell.angle_alpha   90.00
_cell.angle_beta   90.00
_cell.angle_gamma   90.00
#
_symmetry.space_group_name_H-M   'P 1'
#
loop_
_entity.id
_entity.type
_entity.pdbx_description
1 polymer ?
#
loop_
_entity_poly.entity_id
_entity_poly.type
_entity_poly.pdbx_seq_one_letter_code
_entity_poly.pdbx_strand_id
1 'polypeptide(L)'
;MDCSFAALRPREYVAHKFAAPPHLDGNLREAAWEHVPWTSDFVDISTPTLPWLHTRAKLAWDDRFLYVGAELEDPLWATLRRHDEVIFHDNDFEIFVDANATTHGYKEFEMNAYNATWDLMLSRPYGDGGGEISCRVSPAPCFDMQPPLASAVQLNGSLNQPAGPPDGGWSVEVALPLDGLMAHNAGADQRPRDGVFWRINFSRVQWALKVDQATGRYVKAPACQSCAQPGSAHEDNWVWSPQGEVAMHEPETWAIVQFAEGGAAAAASRPAYDEWPARALARALYRAQRSHRAQAAAAAVRLHTRGAGFATPPPPYTADLAALDRLAEPPGVLAACASAATRVDLAAGGESYTASVGSVVGPRSTVVQVNDQRFTTVTRRAGRGAELTALDELVLT
;
A
#
# COMPACT_ATOMS: atom_id res chain seq x y z
N MET A 1 -28.68 -1.85 2.07
CA MET A 1 -27.22 -1.74 2.21
C MET A 1 -26.64 -3.05 1.69
N ASP A 2 -25.58 -3.01 0.89
CA ASP A 2 -24.96 -4.22 0.34
C ASP A 2 -24.00 -4.83 1.36
N CYS A 3 -24.37 -5.98 1.95
CA CYS A 3 -23.57 -6.68 2.97
C CYS A 3 -22.39 -7.49 2.39
N SER A 4 -22.11 -7.38 1.10
CA SER A 4 -21.00 -8.08 0.44
C SER A 4 -19.62 -7.45 0.69
N PHE A 5 -19.57 -6.23 1.25
CA PHE A 5 -18.36 -5.40 1.37
C PHE A 5 -17.69 -5.09 0.01
N ALA A 6 -18.40 -5.32 -1.11
CA ALA A 6 -17.85 -5.15 -2.45
C ALA A 6 -17.49 -3.70 -2.76
N ALA A 7 -18.29 -2.74 -2.29
CA ALA A 7 -18.03 -1.31 -2.48
C ALA A 7 -16.78 -0.80 -1.75
N LEU A 8 -16.29 -1.55 -0.75
CA LEU A 8 -15.08 -1.21 0.00
C LEU A 8 -13.83 -1.90 -0.56
N ARG A 9 -13.99 -2.85 -1.49
CA ARG A 9 -12.84 -3.60 -2.01
C ARG A 9 -11.89 -2.64 -2.73
N PRO A 10 -10.58 -2.71 -2.42
CA PRO A 10 -9.57 -1.98 -3.17
C PRO A 10 -9.49 -2.58 -4.59
N ARG A 11 -8.61 -2.01 -5.42
CA ARG A 11 -8.35 -2.61 -6.74
C ARG A 11 -7.89 -4.07 -6.59
N GLU A 12 -8.12 -4.84 -7.63
CA GLU A 12 -7.89 -6.29 -7.66
C GLU A 12 -7.14 -6.66 -8.93
N TYR A 13 -6.18 -7.58 -8.83
CA TYR A 13 -5.40 -8.06 -9.96
C TYR A 13 -4.98 -9.52 -9.77
N VAL A 14 -4.82 -10.25 -10.87
CA VAL A 14 -4.29 -11.62 -10.88
C VAL A 14 -2.93 -11.59 -11.58
N ALA A 15 -1.86 -11.81 -10.81
CA ALA A 15 -0.51 -11.89 -11.33
C ALA A 15 -0.22 -13.34 -11.77
N HIS A 16 -0.02 -13.51 -13.07
CA HIS A 16 0.24 -14.82 -13.66
C HIS A 16 1.72 -15.15 -13.66
N LYS A 17 2.04 -16.43 -13.46
CA LYS A 17 3.42 -16.91 -13.52
C LYS A 17 3.93 -16.82 -14.96
N PHE A 18 5.13 -16.28 -15.13
CA PHE A 18 5.80 -16.30 -16.42
C PHE A 18 6.26 -17.72 -16.79
N ALA A 19 6.06 -18.09 -18.05
CA ALA A 19 6.61 -19.32 -18.60
C ALA A 19 8.14 -19.22 -18.79
N ALA A 20 8.62 -18.03 -19.11
CA ALA A 20 10.03 -17.67 -19.18
C ALA A 20 10.19 -16.21 -18.74
N PRO A 21 11.27 -15.87 -18.02
CA PRO A 21 11.49 -14.50 -17.55
C PRO A 21 11.68 -13.53 -18.72
N PRO A 22 11.26 -12.25 -18.58
CA PRO A 22 11.42 -11.22 -19.59
C PRO A 22 12.89 -10.78 -19.72
N HIS A 23 13.21 -10.14 -20.84
CA HIS A 23 14.49 -9.43 -20.97
C HIS A 23 14.31 -8.00 -20.50
N LEU A 24 14.85 -7.68 -19.31
CA LEU A 24 14.69 -6.36 -18.71
C LEU A 24 15.49 -5.29 -19.48
N ASP A 25 14.83 -4.60 -20.41
CA ASP A 25 15.39 -3.50 -21.20
C ASP A 25 14.47 -2.27 -21.29
N GLY A 26 13.36 -2.30 -20.54
CA GLY A 26 12.32 -1.30 -20.48
C GLY A 26 11.22 -1.50 -21.52
N ASN A 27 11.30 -2.50 -22.41
CA ASN A 27 10.36 -2.68 -23.51
C ASN A 27 9.18 -3.60 -23.16
N LEU A 28 8.03 -3.01 -22.85
CA LEU A 28 6.81 -3.76 -22.54
C LEU A 28 6.08 -4.37 -23.75
N ARG A 29 6.66 -4.29 -24.96
CA ARG A 29 6.09 -4.84 -26.20
C ARG A 29 6.63 -6.22 -26.56
N GLU A 30 7.52 -6.79 -25.76
CA GLU A 30 8.01 -8.15 -25.99
C GLU A 30 6.97 -9.22 -25.63
N ALA A 31 7.21 -10.44 -26.12
CA ALA A 31 6.28 -11.56 -26.03
C ALA A 31 5.89 -11.92 -24.58
N ALA A 32 6.79 -11.75 -23.60
CA ALA A 32 6.50 -12.02 -22.20
C ALA A 32 5.35 -11.14 -21.67
N TRP A 33 5.32 -9.85 -22.07
CA TRP A 33 4.34 -8.88 -21.59
C TRP A 33 3.06 -8.79 -22.41
N GLU A 34 3.06 -9.29 -23.65
CA GLU A 34 1.96 -9.12 -24.62
C GLU A 34 0.60 -9.54 -24.06
N HIS A 35 0.55 -10.65 -23.31
CA HIS A 35 -0.68 -11.19 -22.74
C HIS A 35 -0.91 -10.86 -21.27
N VAL A 36 0.02 -10.12 -20.64
CA VAL A 36 -0.15 -9.69 -19.24
C VAL A 36 -1.14 -8.52 -19.21
N PRO A 37 -2.26 -8.62 -18.47
CA PRO A 37 -3.29 -7.59 -18.45
C PRO A 37 -2.77 -6.30 -17.82
N TRP A 38 -3.21 -5.15 -18.31
CA TRP A 38 -2.96 -3.87 -17.64
C TRP A 38 -3.83 -3.72 -16.39
N THR A 39 -3.32 -3.00 -15.39
CA THR A 39 -4.17 -2.36 -14.39
C THR A 39 -5.10 -1.35 -15.06
N SER A 40 -6.12 -0.90 -14.32
CA SER A 40 -6.75 0.39 -14.66
C SER A 40 -5.74 1.53 -14.50
N ASP A 41 -6.02 2.64 -15.17
CA ASP A 41 -5.25 3.88 -15.00
C ASP A 41 -5.22 4.34 -13.54
N PHE A 42 -4.15 5.05 -13.20
CA PHE A 42 -3.95 5.63 -11.89
C PHE A 42 -4.92 6.81 -11.68
N VAL A 43 -5.24 7.06 -10.42
CA VAL A 43 -6.09 8.16 -9.97
C VAL A 43 -5.36 8.97 -8.92
N ASP A 44 -5.85 10.15 -8.58
CA ASP A 44 -5.36 10.86 -7.40
C ASP A 44 -5.46 9.98 -6.13
N ILE A 45 -4.46 10.07 -5.26
CA ILE A 45 -4.38 9.25 -4.05
C ILE A 45 -5.55 9.48 -3.09
N SER A 46 -6.11 10.70 -3.07
CA SER A 46 -7.12 11.13 -2.11
C SER A 46 -8.53 11.25 -2.71
N THR A 47 -8.64 11.34 -4.04
CA THR A 47 -9.88 11.63 -4.76
C THR A 47 -10.01 10.76 -6.00
N PRO A 48 -11.22 10.59 -6.59
CA PRO A 48 -11.37 9.89 -7.86
C PRO A 48 -10.91 10.72 -9.08
N THR A 49 -10.17 11.81 -8.88
CA THR A 49 -9.70 12.69 -9.95
C THR A 49 -8.76 11.94 -10.88
N LEU A 50 -8.97 12.08 -12.19
CA LEU A 50 -8.08 11.50 -13.19
C LEU A 50 -6.87 12.41 -13.43
N PRO A 51 -5.65 11.87 -13.34
CA PRO A 51 -4.42 12.54 -13.77
C PRO A 51 -4.50 13.05 -15.20
N TRP A 52 -3.83 14.16 -15.49
CA TRP A 52 -3.68 14.65 -16.86
C TRP A 52 -2.61 13.88 -17.67
N LEU A 53 -1.81 13.03 -17.02
CA LEU A 53 -0.87 12.11 -17.67
C LEU A 53 -1.22 10.68 -17.28
N HIS A 54 -1.38 9.82 -18.28
CA HIS A 54 -1.75 8.44 -18.04
C HIS A 54 -0.62 7.64 -17.40
N THR A 55 -0.98 6.76 -16.47
CA THR A 55 -0.07 5.78 -15.87
C THR A 55 -0.82 4.49 -15.58
N ARG A 56 -0.21 3.36 -15.93
CA ARG A 56 -0.75 2.02 -15.72
C ARG A 56 0.39 1.00 -15.58
N ALA A 57 0.10 -0.12 -14.94
CA ALA A 57 1.09 -1.16 -14.64
C ALA A 57 0.62 -2.57 -15.04
N LYS A 58 1.55 -3.51 -15.00
CA LYS A 58 1.40 -4.95 -15.22
C LYS A 58 2.14 -5.70 -14.11
N LEU A 59 1.60 -6.83 -13.67
CA LEU A 59 2.30 -7.73 -12.74
C LEU A 59 2.38 -9.15 -13.31
N ALA A 60 3.55 -9.75 -13.13
CA ALA A 60 3.80 -11.16 -13.34
C ALA A 60 4.80 -11.66 -12.31
N TRP A 61 5.05 -12.96 -12.23
CA TRP A 61 5.99 -13.52 -11.26
C TRP A 61 6.66 -14.79 -11.77
N ASP A 62 7.76 -15.19 -11.15
CA ASP A 62 8.33 -16.53 -11.29
C ASP A 62 8.82 -17.04 -9.92
N ASP A 63 9.56 -18.15 -9.89
CA ASP A 63 10.04 -18.72 -8.61
C ASP A 63 11.05 -17.84 -7.85
N ARG A 64 11.52 -16.74 -8.47
CA ARG A 64 12.58 -15.88 -7.94
C ARG A 64 12.17 -14.41 -7.80
N PHE A 65 11.30 -13.92 -8.67
CA PHE A 65 10.99 -12.50 -8.78
C PHE A 65 9.49 -12.22 -8.88
N LEU A 66 9.08 -11.09 -8.32
CA LEU A 66 7.91 -10.36 -8.76
C LEU A 66 8.34 -9.40 -9.87
N TYR A 67 7.71 -9.49 -11.03
CA TYR A 67 7.95 -8.60 -12.16
C TYR A 67 6.88 -7.51 -12.22
N VAL A 68 7.32 -6.26 -12.35
CA VAL A 68 6.45 -5.11 -12.55
C VAL A 68 6.86 -4.41 -13.84
N GLY A 69 5.88 -4.21 -14.72
CA GLY A 69 6.03 -3.36 -15.89
C GLY A 69 5.11 -2.14 -15.75
N ALA A 70 5.57 -0.93 -16.08
CA ALA A 70 4.72 0.26 -16.06
C ALA A 70 4.93 1.16 -17.27
N GLU A 71 3.88 1.86 -17.68
CA GLU A 71 3.90 2.86 -18.74
C GLU A 71 3.42 4.19 -18.17
N LEU A 72 4.23 5.24 -18.35
CA LEU A 72 3.99 6.58 -17.84
C LEU A 72 4.11 7.58 -19.00
N GLU A 73 3.04 8.32 -19.28
CA GLU A 73 3.16 9.56 -20.05
C GLU A 73 3.86 10.60 -19.18
N ASP A 74 4.90 11.26 -19.67
CA ASP A 74 5.71 12.18 -18.86
C ASP A 74 6.44 13.21 -19.74
N PRO A 75 6.64 14.45 -19.28
CA PRO A 75 7.50 15.43 -19.95
C PRO A 75 8.99 15.02 -20.02
N LEU A 76 9.36 13.89 -19.42
CA LEU A 76 10.70 13.33 -19.31
C LEU A 76 11.66 14.26 -18.56
N TRP A 77 11.55 14.21 -17.24
CA TRP A 77 12.44 14.94 -16.34
C TRP A 77 12.94 14.05 -15.20
N ALA A 78 14.24 14.13 -14.96
CA ALA A 78 14.91 13.48 -13.82
C ALA A 78 16.26 14.16 -13.56
N THR A 79 16.72 14.17 -12.32
CA THR A 79 17.97 14.79 -11.88
C THR A 79 18.83 13.86 -11.04
N LEU A 80 18.21 12.94 -10.29
CA LEU A 80 18.86 11.94 -9.45
C LEU A 80 19.38 10.78 -10.30
N ARG A 81 20.50 10.20 -9.88
CA ARG A 81 21.25 9.23 -10.72
C ARG A 81 21.81 8.05 -9.95
N ARG A 82 21.85 8.12 -8.63
CA ARG A 82 22.49 7.12 -7.79
C ARG A 82 21.44 6.28 -7.09
N HIS A 83 21.80 5.03 -6.86
CA HIS A 83 21.03 4.16 -6.00
C HIS A 83 20.97 4.74 -4.57
N ASP A 84 19.85 4.54 -3.88
CA ASP A 84 19.54 5.03 -2.53
C ASP A 84 19.51 6.56 -2.36
N GLU A 85 19.21 7.28 -3.46
CA GLU A 85 18.76 8.67 -3.37
C GLU A 85 17.26 8.72 -3.08
N VAL A 86 16.81 9.78 -2.40
CA VAL A 86 15.38 10.00 -2.11
C VAL A 86 14.68 10.42 -3.41
N ILE A 87 14.01 9.48 -4.10
CA ILE A 87 13.69 9.61 -5.53
C ILE A 87 12.55 10.60 -5.81
N PHE A 88 11.56 10.72 -4.92
CA PHE A 88 10.40 11.62 -5.09
C PHE A 88 10.73 13.10 -5.33
N HIS A 89 11.99 13.51 -5.18
CA HIS A 89 12.43 14.83 -5.64
C HIS A 89 12.42 14.99 -7.16
N ASP A 90 12.43 13.90 -7.92
CA ASP A 90 12.15 13.83 -9.36
C ASP A 90 10.68 13.41 -9.62
N ASN A 91 10.27 13.33 -10.89
CA ASN A 91 9.11 12.50 -11.23
C ASN A 91 9.54 11.03 -11.16
N ASP A 92 8.71 10.19 -10.59
CA ASP A 92 9.08 8.81 -10.31
C ASP A 92 7.94 7.81 -10.45
N PHE A 93 8.30 6.54 -10.30
CA PHE A 93 7.40 5.42 -10.20
C PHE A 93 7.77 4.59 -8.98
N GLU A 94 6.78 4.24 -8.19
CA GLU A 94 6.96 3.58 -6.90
C GLU A 94 6.15 2.27 -6.83
N ILE A 95 6.72 1.25 -6.19
CA ILE A 95 6.14 -0.07 -6.00
C ILE A 95 6.12 -0.39 -4.51
N PHE A 96 4.95 -0.73 -4.00
CA PHE A 96 4.73 -1.02 -2.59
C PHE A 96 4.22 -2.44 -2.40
N VAL A 97 4.83 -3.20 -1.49
CA VAL A 97 4.50 -4.63 -1.28
C VAL A 97 4.42 -4.98 0.20
N ASP A 98 3.26 -5.46 0.63
CA ASP A 98 3.05 -6.14 1.91
C ASP A 98 2.62 -7.59 1.65
N ALA A 99 3.60 -8.49 1.73
CA ALA A 99 3.49 -9.89 1.33
C ALA A 99 2.62 -10.75 2.26
N ASN A 100 2.41 -10.35 3.52
CA ASN A 100 1.57 -11.11 4.46
C ASN A 100 0.35 -10.33 4.94
N ALA A 101 0.10 -9.14 4.38
CA ALA A 101 -1.02 -8.27 4.71
C ALA A 101 -1.08 -7.93 6.20
N THR A 102 0.07 -7.80 6.87
CA THR A 102 0.17 -7.46 8.30
C THR A 102 0.36 -5.98 8.52
N THR A 103 0.56 -5.21 7.45
CA THR A 103 0.97 -3.79 7.46
C THR A 103 2.32 -3.52 8.12
N HIS A 104 3.11 -4.57 8.39
CA HIS A 104 4.45 -4.47 9.00
C HIS A 104 5.50 -5.06 8.07
N GLY A 105 6.72 -4.54 8.16
CA GLY A 105 7.84 -5.00 7.34
C GLY A 105 7.53 -4.95 5.84
N TYR A 106 6.74 -3.97 5.39
CA TYR A 106 6.38 -3.84 3.99
C TYR A 106 7.49 -3.12 3.22
N LYS A 107 7.56 -3.36 1.93
CA LYS A 107 8.64 -2.88 1.06
C LYS A 107 8.15 -1.76 0.19
N GLU A 108 9.08 -0.89 -0.13
CA GLU A 108 8.93 0.18 -1.09
C GLU A 108 10.14 0.12 -2.01
N PHE A 109 9.88 0.41 -3.28
CA PHE A 109 10.87 0.58 -4.32
C PHE A 109 10.48 1.80 -5.13
N GLU A 110 11.38 2.76 -5.29
CA GLU A 110 11.20 3.96 -6.10
C GLU A 110 12.20 3.95 -7.26
N MET A 111 11.81 4.51 -8.40
CA MET A 111 12.73 4.78 -9.50
C MET A 111 12.33 5.97 -10.35
N ASN A 112 13.31 6.64 -10.96
CA ASN A 112 13.07 7.73 -11.91
C ASN A 112 13.43 7.34 -13.36
N ALA A 113 13.24 8.28 -14.28
CA ALA A 113 13.53 8.08 -15.71
C ALA A 113 15.03 7.91 -16.04
N TYR A 114 15.96 8.13 -15.09
CA TYR A 114 17.38 7.75 -15.24
C TYR A 114 17.66 6.30 -14.83
N ASN A 115 16.65 5.55 -14.37
CA ASN A 115 16.82 4.26 -13.72
C ASN A 115 17.66 4.36 -12.42
N ALA A 116 17.66 5.53 -11.76
CA ALA A 116 18.10 5.62 -10.37
C ALA A 116 17.04 4.95 -9.50
N THR A 117 17.46 4.10 -8.56
CA THR A 117 16.55 3.28 -7.77
C THR A 117 16.77 3.49 -6.28
N TRP A 118 15.74 3.26 -5.49
CA TRP A 118 15.85 3.20 -4.04
C TRP A 118 14.93 2.11 -3.54
N ASP A 119 15.42 1.24 -2.66
CA ASP A 119 14.57 0.27 -1.98
C ASP A 119 14.74 0.30 -0.46
N LEU A 120 13.62 0.08 0.21
CA LEU A 120 13.53 0.18 1.65
C LEU A 120 12.46 -0.73 2.20
N MET A 121 12.60 -1.03 3.48
CA MET A 121 11.57 -1.68 4.28
C MET A 121 11.05 -0.69 5.32
N LEU A 122 9.74 -0.71 5.55
CA LEU A 122 9.11 0.06 6.62
C LEU A 122 8.68 -0.91 7.71
N SER A 123 9.12 -0.62 8.94
CA SER A 123 8.76 -1.41 10.12
C SER A 123 7.23 -1.51 10.31
N ARG A 124 6.55 -0.37 10.14
CA ARG A 124 5.10 -0.15 10.14
C ARG A 124 4.81 1.25 9.59
N PRO A 125 3.55 1.65 9.43
CA PRO A 125 3.22 2.96 8.89
C PRO A 125 3.69 4.13 9.73
N TYR A 126 4.06 5.23 9.05
CA TYR A 126 4.53 6.45 9.71
C TYR A 126 3.51 7.02 10.69
N GLY A 127 2.23 6.96 10.34
CA GLY A 127 1.13 7.37 11.22
C GLY A 127 1.06 6.61 12.54
N ASP A 128 1.78 5.49 12.65
CA ASP A 128 1.85 4.60 13.82
C ASP A 128 3.25 4.56 14.46
N GLY A 129 4.08 5.57 14.15
CA GLY A 129 5.44 5.67 14.68
C GLY A 129 6.38 4.63 14.08
N GLY A 130 6.11 4.17 12.86
CA GLY A 130 7.05 3.41 12.07
C GLY A 130 8.14 4.27 11.46
N GLY A 131 9.14 3.59 10.89
CA GLY A 131 10.30 4.21 10.30
C GLY A 131 10.91 3.33 9.22
N GLU A 132 11.66 4.00 8.35
CA GLU A 132 12.49 3.42 7.31
C GLU A 132 13.61 2.55 7.88
N ILE A 133 13.81 1.41 7.24
CA ILE A 133 14.92 0.49 7.40
C ILE A 133 15.51 0.28 6.00
N SER A 134 16.65 0.94 5.74
CA SER A 134 17.36 0.93 4.46
C SER A 134 18.85 1.16 4.69
N CYS A 135 19.68 0.99 3.67
CA CYS A 135 21.09 1.34 3.69
C CYS A 135 21.38 2.84 3.80
N ARG A 136 20.39 3.70 3.56
CA ARG A 136 20.50 5.14 3.72
C ARG A 136 20.46 5.60 5.18
N VAL A 137 19.66 4.92 6.02
CA VAL A 137 19.41 5.35 7.41
C VAL A 137 19.90 4.37 8.48
N SER A 138 20.19 3.12 8.12
CA SER A 138 20.66 2.09 9.06
C SER A 138 22.15 1.76 8.83
N PRO A 139 22.95 1.62 9.91
CA PRO A 139 24.32 1.10 9.77
C PRO A 139 24.29 -0.38 9.33
N ALA A 140 25.33 -0.81 8.63
CA ALA A 140 25.40 -2.18 8.13
C ALA A 140 25.41 -3.24 9.27
N PRO A 141 24.76 -4.42 9.07
CA PRO A 141 24.00 -4.81 7.88
C PRO A 141 22.69 -4.02 7.77
N CYS A 142 22.41 -3.51 6.58
CA CYS A 142 21.23 -2.72 6.24
C CYS A 142 20.34 -3.50 5.26
N PHE A 143 19.10 -3.05 5.08
CA PHE A 143 18.18 -3.61 4.10
C PHE A 143 18.50 -3.03 2.71
N ASP A 144 18.74 -3.93 1.76
CA ASP A 144 18.96 -3.67 0.34
C ASP A 144 18.61 -4.96 -0.42
N MET A 145 17.83 -4.85 -1.50
CA MET A 145 17.44 -5.96 -2.37
C MET A 145 18.47 -6.24 -3.48
N GLN A 146 19.53 -5.43 -3.59
CA GLN A 146 20.65 -5.63 -4.51
C GLN A 146 21.82 -6.41 -3.88
N PRO A 147 22.43 -7.32 -4.66
CA PRO A 147 21.79 -8.15 -5.69
C PRO A 147 20.77 -9.13 -5.05
N PRO A 148 19.73 -9.61 -5.77
CA PRO A 148 19.64 -9.66 -7.23
C PRO A 148 18.52 -8.79 -7.86
N LEU A 149 18.05 -7.73 -7.20
CA LEU A 149 17.14 -6.76 -7.81
C LEU A 149 17.68 -6.23 -9.15
N ALA A 150 16.80 -6.07 -10.14
CA ALA A 150 17.15 -5.50 -11.44
C ALA A 150 16.02 -4.62 -11.98
N SER A 151 16.37 -3.55 -12.69
CA SER A 151 15.42 -2.63 -13.31
C SER A 151 15.93 -2.06 -14.62
N ALA A 152 15.02 -1.67 -15.51
CA ALA A 152 15.31 -1.01 -16.77
C ALA A 152 14.25 0.04 -17.13
N VAL A 153 14.67 1.04 -17.90
CA VAL A 153 13.82 2.11 -18.41
C VAL A 153 14.00 2.24 -19.92
N GLN A 154 12.89 2.39 -20.64
CA GLN A 154 12.88 2.80 -22.04
C GLN A 154 12.18 4.16 -22.17
N LEU A 155 12.85 5.11 -22.82
CA LEU A 155 12.32 6.47 -23.02
C LEU A 155 11.64 6.59 -24.39
N ASN A 156 10.45 7.18 -24.40
CA ASN A 156 9.80 7.72 -25.59
C ASN A 156 9.97 9.24 -25.61
N GLY A 157 11.12 9.70 -26.09
CA GLY A 157 11.48 11.12 -26.13
C GLY A 157 12.90 11.37 -25.64
N SER A 158 13.19 12.63 -25.31
CA SER A 158 14.52 13.05 -24.85
C SER A 158 14.46 13.55 -23.42
N LEU A 159 15.14 12.84 -22.52
CA LEU A 159 15.19 13.18 -21.10
C LEU A 159 15.84 14.54 -20.86
N ASN A 160 15.18 15.37 -20.06
CA ASN A 160 15.60 16.73 -19.71
C ASN A 160 15.75 17.68 -20.92
N GLN A 161 14.95 17.48 -21.97
CA GLN A 161 14.93 18.35 -23.16
C GLN A 161 13.55 18.98 -23.36
N PRO A 162 13.31 20.20 -22.85
CA PRO A 162 11.98 20.82 -22.90
C PRO A 162 11.45 21.16 -24.29
N ALA A 163 12.31 21.19 -25.31
CA ALA A 163 11.93 21.36 -26.70
C ALA A 163 11.50 20.04 -27.38
N GLY A 164 11.42 18.94 -26.63
CA GLY A 164 11.00 17.63 -27.11
C GLY A 164 9.52 17.56 -27.50
N PRO A 165 9.09 16.42 -28.07
CA PRO A 165 7.68 16.20 -28.41
C PRO A 165 6.79 16.28 -27.15
N PRO A 166 5.57 16.85 -27.27
CA PRO A 166 4.65 17.04 -26.13
C PRO A 166 4.09 15.73 -25.56
N ASP A 167 4.18 14.64 -26.32
CA ASP A 167 3.64 13.31 -26.10
C ASP A 167 4.74 12.31 -25.68
N GLY A 168 5.66 12.78 -24.85
CA GLY A 168 6.73 11.98 -24.26
C GLY A 168 6.25 11.00 -23.19
N GLY A 169 7.13 10.09 -22.80
CA GLY A 169 6.88 9.16 -21.72
C GLY A 169 7.98 8.14 -21.57
N TRP A 170 7.82 7.23 -20.62
CA TRP A 170 8.79 6.18 -20.34
C TRP A 170 8.08 4.93 -19.85
N SER A 171 8.71 3.80 -20.13
CA SER A 171 8.31 2.51 -19.59
C SER A 171 9.37 1.96 -18.66
N VAL A 172 8.89 1.20 -17.69
CA VAL A 172 9.65 0.60 -16.60
C VAL A 172 9.51 -0.91 -16.69
N GLU A 173 10.60 -1.61 -16.42
CA GLU A 173 10.60 -3.01 -16.01
C GLU A 173 11.40 -3.18 -14.72
N VAL A 174 10.85 -3.92 -13.75
CA VAL A 174 11.52 -4.23 -12.48
C VAL A 174 11.34 -5.70 -12.16
N ALA A 175 12.41 -6.38 -11.76
CA ALA A 175 12.41 -7.69 -11.16
C ALA A 175 12.80 -7.58 -9.68
N LEU A 176 11.80 -7.67 -8.81
CA LEU A 176 11.95 -7.57 -7.36
C LEU A 176 12.15 -8.97 -6.77
N PRO A 177 13.25 -9.25 -6.05
CA PRO A 177 13.53 -10.58 -5.52
C PRO A 177 12.52 -10.97 -4.45
N LEU A 178 11.91 -12.14 -4.60
CA LEU A 178 10.91 -12.63 -3.64
C LEU A 178 11.48 -12.77 -2.22
N ASP A 179 12.75 -13.15 -2.09
CA ASP A 179 13.41 -13.26 -0.79
C ASP A 179 13.53 -11.88 -0.10
N GLY A 180 13.83 -10.82 -0.87
CA GLY A 180 13.86 -9.45 -0.38
C GLY A 180 12.47 -8.98 0.02
N LEU A 181 11.46 -9.20 -0.83
CA LEU A 181 10.06 -8.83 -0.58
C LEU A 181 9.42 -9.55 0.62
N MET A 182 9.93 -10.71 1.02
CA MET A 182 9.45 -11.46 2.18
C MET A 182 10.36 -11.36 3.41
N ALA A 183 11.48 -10.63 3.32
CA ALA A 183 12.35 -10.43 4.47
C ALA A 183 11.55 -9.83 5.63
N HIS A 184 11.70 -10.35 6.84
CA HIS A 184 10.92 -9.95 8.03
C HIS A 184 9.40 -10.28 7.98
N ASN A 185 8.95 -11.16 7.08
CA ASN A 185 7.57 -11.71 7.05
C ASN A 185 7.52 -13.19 7.48
N ALA A 186 8.36 -13.60 8.44
CA ALA A 186 8.51 -15.00 8.86
C ALA A 186 7.20 -15.65 9.36
N GLY A 187 7.09 -16.97 9.21
CA GLY A 187 5.97 -17.77 9.74
C GLY A 187 4.69 -17.76 8.89
N ALA A 188 4.65 -16.98 7.80
CA ALA A 188 3.53 -16.97 6.86
C ALA A 188 3.95 -17.66 5.55
N ASP A 189 3.26 -18.72 5.16
CA ASP A 189 3.45 -19.38 3.86
C ASP A 189 2.85 -18.52 2.73
N GLN A 190 3.56 -17.43 2.43
CA GLN A 190 3.16 -16.34 1.53
C GLN A 190 4.06 -16.23 0.31
N ARG A 191 4.90 -17.23 0.03
CA ARG A 191 5.59 -17.29 -1.26
C ARG A 191 4.54 -17.35 -2.39
N PRO A 192 4.73 -16.60 -3.49
CA PRO A 192 3.85 -16.67 -4.63
C PRO A 192 3.61 -18.11 -5.11
N ARG A 193 2.33 -18.46 -5.25
CA ARG A 193 1.80 -19.71 -5.80
C ARG A 193 0.28 -19.53 -5.97
N ASP A 194 -0.35 -20.47 -6.65
CA ASP A 194 -1.78 -20.40 -6.94
C ASP A 194 -2.63 -20.12 -5.68
N GLY A 195 -3.38 -19.01 -5.70
CA GLY A 195 -4.29 -18.62 -4.61
C GLY A 195 -3.65 -17.89 -3.43
N VAL A 196 -2.34 -17.63 -3.44
CA VAL A 196 -1.70 -16.72 -2.46
C VAL A 196 -2.00 -15.26 -2.83
N PHE A 197 -2.20 -14.41 -1.83
CA PHE A 197 -2.53 -13.00 -2.02
C PHE A 197 -1.55 -12.09 -1.31
N TRP A 198 -1.08 -11.05 -1.99
CA TRP A 198 -0.33 -9.94 -1.39
C TRP A 198 -1.14 -8.64 -1.45
N ARG A 199 -0.75 -7.68 -0.60
CA ARG A 199 -1.18 -6.29 -0.72
C ARG A 199 -0.12 -5.56 -1.53
N ILE A 200 -0.49 -5.04 -2.69
CA ILE A 200 0.44 -4.34 -3.59
C ILE A 200 -0.20 -3.06 -4.06
N ASN A 201 0.56 -1.99 -4.16
CA ASN A 201 0.09 -0.78 -4.83
C ASN A 201 1.24 -0.13 -5.58
N PHE A 202 0.86 0.79 -6.46
CA PHE A 202 1.78 1.58 -7.24
C PHE A 202 1.45 3.05 -7.04
N SER A 203 2.49 3.87 -7.05
CA SER A 203 2.39 5.31 -6.99
C SER A 203 3.28 5.94 -8.04
N ARG A 204 2.95 7.18 -8.37
CA ARG A 204 3.72 8.09 -9.20
C ARG A 204 3.70 9.42 -8.47
N VAL A 205 4.88 9.91 -8.12
CA VAL A 205 5.05 11.30 -7.74
C VAL A 205 5.26 12.11 -9.01
N GLN A 206 4.40 13.11 -9.20
CA GLN A 206 4.43 13.97 -10.36
C GLN A 206 4.63 15.42 -9.94
N TRP A 207 5.80 15.98 -10.25
CA TRP A 207 6.00 17.41 -10.21
C TRP A 207 5.51 18.05 -11.50
N ALA A 208 4.70 19.11 -11.36
CA ALA A 208 4.45 20.00 -12.47
C ALA A 208 5.74 20.76 -12.82
N LEU A 209 6.03 20.91 -14.12
CA LEU A 209 7.26 21.52 -14.61
C LEU A 209 6.95 22.73 -15.49
N LYS A 210 7.87 23.69 -15.51
CA LYS A 210 7.92 24.79 -16.47
C LYS A 210 9.34 24.95 -17.00
N VAL A 211 9.47 25.61 -18.14
CA VAL A 211 10.77 25.96 -18.71
C VAL A 211 11.23 27.30 -18.14
N ASP A 212 12.37 27.30 -17.47
CA ASP A 212 13.08 28.51 -17.12
C ASP A 212 13.61 29.16 -18.41
N GLN A 213 13.14 30.37 -18.72
CA GLN A 213 13.44 31.05 -19.99
C GLN A 213 14.90 31.52 -20.10
N ALA A 214 15.62 31.67 -18.98
CA ALA A 214 17.00 32.09 -18.97
C ALA A 214 17.97 30.93 -19.23
N THR A 215 17.62 29.74 -18.73
CA THR A 215 18.48 28.54 -18.79
C THR A 215 18.03 27.51 -19.81
N GLY A 216 16.77 27.58 -20.27
CA GLY A 216 16.16 26.60 -21.16
C GLY A 216 15.92 25.23 -20.51
N ARG A 217 15.97 25.14 -19.17
CA ARG A 217 15.82 23.88 -18.42
C ARG A 217 14.47 23.77 -17.74
N TYR A 218 14.05 22.55 -17.46
CA TYR A 218 12.92 22.29 -16.57
C TYR A 218 13.22 22.78 -15.15
N VAL A 219 12.22 23.39 -14.54
CA VAL A 219 12.15 23.70 -13.12
C VAL A 219 10.74 23.38 -12.62
N LYS A 220 10.61 23.03 -11.33
CA LYS A 220 9.30 22.77 -10.71
C LYS A 220 8.39 24.01 -10.78
N ALA A 221 7.12 23.77 -11.03
CA ALA A 221 6.08 24.78 -11.16
C ALA A 221 5.03 24.62 -10.04
N PRO A 222 4.46 25.71 -9.50
CA PRO A 222 3.35 25.66 -8.58
C PRO A 222 2.05 25.37 -9.35
N ALA A 223 1.84 24.11 -9.70
CA ALA A 223 0.75 23.71 -10.59
C ALA A 223 0.26 22.28 -10.33
N CYS A 224 0.30 21.82 -9.07
CA CYS A 224 -0.33 20.53 -8.73
C CYS A 224 -1.82 20.53 -9.13
N GLN A 225 -2.36 19.42 -9.62
CA GLN A 225 -3.78 19.29 -10.00
C GLN A 225 -4.65 18.84 -8.84
N SER A 226 -4.23 17.77 -8.17
CA SER A 226 -5.06 17.01 -7.24
C SER A 226 -4.47 16.95 -5.83
N CYS A 227 -3.29 17.54 -5.62
CA CYS A 227 -2.75 17.76 -4.28
C CYS A 227 -3.68 18.59 -3.39
N ALA A 228 -3.42 18.61 -2.07
CA ALA A 228 -4.30 19.24 -1.08
C ALA A 228 -4.62 20.73 -1.34
N GLN A 229 -3.72 21.43 -2.05
CA GLN A 229 -3.93 22.80 -2.50
C GLN A 229 -3.60 22.91 -4.00
N PRO A 230 -4.58 22.66 -4.90
CA PRO A 230 -4.37 22.76 -6.35
C PRO A 230 -3.73 24.10 -6.76
N GLY A 231 -2.74 24.06 -7.64
CA GLY A 231 -1.96 25.22 -8.07
C GLY A 231 -0.82 25.62 -7.13
N SER A 232 -0.51 24.83 -6.11
CA SER A 232 0.62 25.07 -5.20
C SER A 232 1.91 24.39 -5.67
N ALA A 233 3.03 24.72 -5.03
CA ALA A 233 4.36 24.16 -5.28
C ALA A 233 4.55 22.78 -4.62
N HIS A 234 3.58 21.91 -4.81
CA HIS A 234 3.57 20.54 -4.32
C HIS A 234 3.49 19.56 -5.50
N GLU A 235 3.91 18.34 -5.23
CA GLU A 235 3.74 17.20 -6.11
C GLU A 235 2.30 16.69 -6.12
N ASP A 236 1.90 16.13 -7.25
CA ASP A 236 0.73 15.27 -7.33
C ASP A 236 1.15 13.82 -7.00
N ASN A 237 0.28 13.10 -6.29
CA ASN A 237 0.48 11.71 -5.93
C ASN A 237 -0.62 10.88 -6.59
N TRP A 238 -0.25 10.11 -7.61
CA TRP A 238 -1.20 9.32 -8.39
C TRP A 238 -0.95 7.84 -8.17
N VAL A 239 -2.01 7.09 -7.90
CA VAL A 239 -1.90 5.69 -7.46
C VAL A 239 -2.88 4.79 -8.19
N TRP A 240 -2.58 3.50 -8.24
CA TRP A 240 -3.51 2.53 -8.81
C TRP A 240 -4.75 2.31 -7.92
N SER A 241 -4.53 1.96 -6.64
CA SER A 241 -5.58 1.79 -5.63
C SER A 241 -5.56 2.97 -4.65
N PRO A 242 -6.58 3.85 -4.63
CA PRO A 242 -6.57 5.06 -3.81
C PRO A 242 -6.68 4.77 -2.32
N GLN A 243 -5.98 5.57 -1.51
CA GLN A 243 -5.99 5.53 -0.05
C GLN A 243 -7.15 6.36 0.52
N GLY A 244 -7.57 7.41 -0.21
CA GLY A 244 -8.55 8.40 0.25
C GLY A 244 -7.93 9.57 1.03
N GLU A 245 -6.61 9.53 1.24
CA GLU A 245 -5.80 10.57 1.84
C GLU A 245 -4.37 10.49 1.28
N VAL A 246 -3.59 11.57 1.39
CA VAL A 246 -2.19 11.60 0.93
C VAL A 246 -1.31 10.84 1.93
N ALA A 247 -1.44 9.51 1.96
CA ALA A 247 -0.73 8.61 2.85
C ALA A 247 -0.51 7.24 2.19
N MET A 248 0.45 7.15 1.27
CA MET A 248 0.72 5.90 0.53
C MET A 248 1.13 4.75 1.46
N HIS A 249 1.75 5.06 2.60
CA HIS A 249 2.15 4.10 3.63
C HIS A 249 0.98 3.55 4.49
N GLU A 250 -0.14 3.19 3.86
CA GLU A 250 -1.29 2.53 4.49
C GLU A 250 -1.61 1.20 3.78
N PRO A 251 -0.85 0.12 4.05
CA PRO A 251 -0.92 -1.14 3.28
C PRO A 251 -2.28 -1.85 3.30
N GLU A 252 -3.11 -1.56 4.30
CA GLU A 252 -4.48 -2.04 4.41
C GLU A 252 -5.43 -1.46 3.35
N THR A 253 -5.04 -0.41 2.64
CA THR A 253 -5.81 0.21 1.53
C THR A 253 -5.34 -0.22 0.14
N TRP A 254 -4.16 -0.82 0.04
CA TRP A 254 -3.54 -1.23 -1.23
C TRP A 254 -4.37 -2.27 -2.01
N ALA A 255 -4.02 -2.55 -3.26
CA ALA A 255 -4.75 -3.53 -4.05
C ALA A 255 -4.60 -4.96 -3.49
N ILE A 256 -5.54 -5.83 -3.83
CA ILE A 256 -5.41 -7.28 -3.62
C ILE A 256 -4.82 -7.89 -4.89
N VAL A 257 -3.63 -8.47 -4.79
CA VAL A 257 -3.00 -9.20 -5.90
C VAL A 257 -3.00 -10.69 -5.58
N GLN A 258 -3.68 -11.48 -6.40
CA GLN A 258 -3.67 -12.95 -6.33
C GLN A 258 -2.61 -13.51 -7.28
N PHE A 259 -1.78 -14.43 -6.82
CA PHE A 259 -0.88 -15.18 -7.68
C PHE A 259 -1.60 -16.39 -8.30
N ALA A 260 -1.35 -16.60 -9.59
CA ALA A 260 -1.86 -17.75 -10.34
C ALA A 260 -0.76 -18.41 -11.16
N GLU A 261 -0.74 -19.74 -11.20
CA GLU A 261 0.23 -20.51 -12.01
C GLU A 261 -0.25 -20.72 -13.46
N GLY A 262 -1.56 -20.64 -13.71
CA GLY A 262 -2.12 -20.72 -15.07
C GLY A 262 -1.74 -19.51 -15.92
N GLY A 263 -1.60 -19.68 -17.24
CA GLY A 263 -1.32 -18.57 -18.15
C GLY A 263 -2.47 -17.56 -18.22
N ALA A 264 -2.17 -16.32 -18.63
CA ALA A 264 -3.12 -15.20 -18.66
C ALA A 264 -4.41 -15.44 -19.48
N ALA A 265 -4.41 -16.46 -20.37
CA ALA A 265 -5.58 -16.90 -21.13
C ALA A 265 -6.64 -17.64 -20.29
N ALA A 266 -6.31 -18.09 -19.07
CA ALA A 266 -7.29 -18.57 -18.11
C ALA A 266 -7.99 -17.37 -17.48
N ALA A 267 -9.09 -16.95 -18.09
CA ALA A 267 -9.83 -15.75 -17.74
C ALA A 267 -10.08 -15.60 -16.22
N ALA A 268 -9.50 -14.52 -15.68
CA ALA A 268 -9.97 -13.67 -14.59
C ALA A 268 -11.16 -14.20 -13.77
N SER A 269 -10.92 -15.17 -12.89
CA SER A 269 -11.75 -15.24 -11.68
C SER A 269 -11.34 -14.06 -10.79
N ARG A 270 -12.31 -13.25 -10.38
CA ARG A 270 -12.11 -12.20 -9.38
C ARG A 270 -11.33 -12.76 -8.18
N PRO A 271 -10.33 -12.03 -7.63
CA PRO A 271 -9.58 -12.48 -6.47
C PRO A 271 -10.50 -13.00 -5.35
N ALA A 272 -10.36 -14.29 -5.03
CA ALA A 272 -11.15 -14.97 -4.00
C ALA A 272 -10.60 -14.63 -2.61
N TYR A 273 -10.73 -13.37 -2.21
CA TYR A 273 -10.22 -12.87 -0.94
C TYR A 273 -11.28 -12.95 0.16
N ASP A 274 -11.52 -14.17 0.66
CA ASP A 274 -12.54 -14.47 1.68
C ASP A 274 -12.28 -13.75 3.02
N GLU A 275 -11.04 -13.34 3.27
CA GLU A 275 -10.65 -12.57 4.45
C GLU A 275 -11.10 -11.10 4.38
N TRP A 276 -11.52 -10.61 3.20
CA TRP A 276 -11.80 -9.19 2.97
C TRP A 276 -12.82 -8.59 3.94
N PRO A 277 -14.01 -9.17 4.18
CA PRO A 277 -14.99 -8.56 5.08
C PRO A 277 -14.44 -8.36 6.50
N ALA A 278 -13.70 -9.35 7.00
CA ALA A 278 -13.08 -9.28 8.33
C ALA A 278 -11.99 -8.20 8.38
N ARG A 279 -11.15 -8.11 7.34
CA ARG A 279 -10.08 -7.10 7.24
C ARG A 279 -10.64 -5.67 7.08
N ALA A 280 -11.69 -5.49 6.27
CA ALA A 280 -12.36 -4.22 6.08
C ALA A 280 -12.97 -3.70 7.40
N LEU A 281 -13.67 -4.57 8.13
CA LEU A 281 -14.24 -4.20 9.43
C LEU A 281 -13.15 -3.93 10.48
N ALA A 282 -12.11 -4.75 10.53
CA ALA A 282 -10.96 -4.53 11.41
C ALA A 282 -10.31 -3.16 11.17
N ARG A 283 -10.14 -2.77 9.90
CA ARG A 283 -9.63 -1.45 9.52
C ARG A 283 -10.54 -0.33 10.00
N ALA A 284 -11.85 -0.44 9.76
CA ALA A 284 -12.81 0.58 10.18
C ALA A 284 -12.80 0.77 11.71
N LEU A 285 -12.78 -0.33 12.47
CA LEU A 285 -12.66 -0.30 13.93
C LEU A 285 -11.36 0.35 14.38
N TYR A 286 -10.23 -0.04 13.77
CA TYR A 286 -8.93 0.53 14.09
C TYR A 286 -8.89 2.06 13.90
N ARG A 287 -9.33 2.54 12.72
CA ARG A 287 -9.37 3.97 12.40
C ARG A 287 -10.29 4.73 13.36
N ALA A 288 -11.47 4.19 13.65
CA ALA A 288 -12.41 4.83 14.57
C ALA A 288 -11.84 4.94 16.00
N GLN A 289 -11.18 3.89 16.51
CA GLN A 289 -10.53 3.92 17.83
C GLN A 289 -9.41 4.95 17.89
N ARG A 290 -8.59 5.06 16.84
CA ARG A 290 -7.55 6.10 16.75
C ARG A 290 -8.13 7.51 16.74
N SER A 291 -9.16 7.74 15.94
CA SER A 291 -9.87 9.03 15.92
C SER A 291 -10.46 9.38 17.29
N HIS A 292 -11.08 8.40 17.97
CA HIS A 292 -11.61 8.57 19.33
C HIS A 292 -10.52 9.00 20.31
N ARG A 293 -9.37 8.31 20.30
CA ARG A 293 -8.21 8.65 21.13
C ARG A 293 -7.67 10.04 20.85
N ALA A 294 -7.52 10.42 19.58
CA ALA A 294 -7.01 11.73 19.19
C ALA A 294 -7.93 12.85 19.70
N GLN A 295 -9.25 12.68 19.59
CA GLN A 295 -10.23 13.63 20.12
C GLN A 295 -10.20 13.70 21.65
N ALA A 296 -10.12 12.56 22.34
CA ALA A 296 -10.03 12.52 23.80
C ALA A 296 -8.75 13.21 24.31
N ALA A 297 -7.61 12.96 23.66
CA ALA A 297 -6.35 13.63 23.98
C ALA A 297 -6.43 15.15 23.76
N ALA A 298 -6.99 15.60 22.63
CA ALA A 298 -7.19 17.01 22.35
C ALA A 298 -8.13 17.70 23.37
N ALA A 299 -9.20 17.01 23.79
CA ALA A 299 -10.10 17.50 24.83
C ALA A 299 -9.41 17.62 26.20
N ALA A 300 -8.59 16.64 26.58
CA ALA A 300 -7.81 16.66 27.82
C ALA A 300 -6.81 17.84 27.84
N VAL A 301 -6.10 18.09 26.73
CA VAL A 301 -5.21 19.25 26.59
C VAL A 301 -5.99 20.57 26.72
N ARG A 302 -7.17 20.68 26.11
CA ARG A 302 -8.04 21.87 26.22
C ARG A 302 -8.56 22.12 27.65
N LEU A 303 -8.81 21.07 28.41
CA LEU A 303 -9.21 21.18 29.82
C LEU A 303 -8.04 21.64 30.69
N HIS A 304 -6.84 21.10 30.44
CA HIS A 304 -5.62 21.52 31.13
C HIS A 304 -5.30 23.01 30.88
N THR A 305 -5.41 23.48 29.64
CA THR A 305 -5.16 24.90 29.30
C THR A 305 -6.21 25.86 29.86
N ARG A 306 -7.38 25.36 30.31
CA ARG A 306 -8.45 26.15 30.93
C ARG A 306 -8.42 26.15 32.46
N GLY A 307 -7.38 25.62 33.09
CA GLY A 307 -7.19 25.69 34.54
C GLY A 307 -8.14 24.80 35.36
N ALA A 308 -8.83 23.85 34.73
CA ALA A 308 -9.52 22.79 35.45
C ALA A 308 -8.46 21.81 36.01
N GLY A 309 -8.46 21.59 37.33
CA GLY A 309 -7.53 20.67 38.00
C GLY A 309 -7.53 19.26 37.39
N PHE A 310 -6.49 18.47 37.72
CA PHE A 310 -6.21 17.12 37.18
C PHE A 310 -7.48 16.29 36.94
N ALA A 311 -7.98 16.32 35.70
CA ALA A 311 -8.97 15.36 35.25
C ALA A 311 -8.23 14.05 35.00
N THR A 312 -8.64 12.97 35.67
CA THR A 312 -8.26 11.62 35.25
C THR A 312 -8.64 11.47 33.78
N PRO A 313 -7.68 11.22 32.87
CA PRO A 313 -8.00 11.09 31.46
C PRO A 313 -9.00 9.94 31.30
N PRO A 314 -10.06 10.10 30.49
CA PRO A 314 -10.97 9.00 30.19
C PRO A 314 -10.16 7.84 29.57
N PRO A 315 -10.58 6.58 29.80
CA PRO A 315 -9.90 5.43 29.21
C PRO A 315 -9.86 5.60 27.67
N PRO A 316 -8.69 5.39 27.04
CA PRO A 316 -8.46 5.81 25.65
C PRO A 316 -9.26 5.00 24.61
N TYR A 317 -9.64 3.76 24.93
CA TYR A 317 -10.41 2.86 24.05
C TYR A 317 -11.85 2.66 24.53
N THR A 318 -12.77 2.44 23.58
CA THR A 318 -14.20 2.22 23.89
C THR A 318 -14.79 0.99 23.19
N ALA A 319 -15.68 0.26 23.86
CA ALA A 319 -16.48 -0.81 23.26
C ALA A 319 -17.78 -0.27 22.63
N ASP A 320 -18.07 1.02 22.81
CA ASP A 320 -19.27 1.66 22.29
C ASP A 320 -19.15 1.89 20.77
N LEU A 321 -19.71 0.97 19.99
CA LEU A 321 -19.75 1.08 18.53
C LEU A 321 -20.47 2.35 18.05
N ALA A 322 -21.47 2.85 18.79
CA ALA A 322 -22.19 4.07 18.41
C ALA A 322 -21.36 5.35 18.63
N ALA A 323 -20.37 5.31 19.52
CA ALA A 323 -19.35 6.37 19.61
C ALA A 323 -18.40 6.31 18.41
N LEU A 324 -17.97 5.11 18.01
CA LEU A 324 -17.04 4.90 16.89
C LEU A 324 -17.66 5.21 15.52
N ASP A 325 -18.95 4.92 15.32
CA ASP A 325 -19.71 5.21 14.09
C ASP A 325 -19.69 6.67 13.64
N ARG A 326 -19.42 7.59 14.56
CA ARG A 326 -19.40 9.02 14.29
C ARG A 326 -18.02 9.56 13.87
N LEU A 327 -17.00 8.70 13.82
CA LEU A 327 -15.59 9.12 13.78
C LEU A 327 -14.79 8.67 12.55
N ALA A 328 -15.27 7.67 11.81
CA ALA A 328 -14.63 7.12 10.62
C ALA A 328 -15.68 6.43 9.73
N GLU A 329 -15.25 5.71 8.68
CA GLU A 329 -16.13 4.72 8.00
C GLU A 329 -16.88 3.91 9.06
N PRO A 330 -18.23 3.96 9.11
CA PRO A 330 -18.99 3.60 10.30
C PRO A 330 -18.84 2.11 10.62
N PRO A 331 -18.02 1.74 11.62
CA PRO A 331 -17.72 0.33 11.86
C PRO A 331 -18.93 -0.43 12.41
N GLY A 332 -19.88 0.23 13.07
CA GLY A 332 -21.17 -0.31 13.48
C GLY A 332 -22.13 -0.57 12.32
N VAL A 333 -22.10 0.25 11.27
CA VAL A 333 -22.82 -0.04 10.02
C VAL A 333 -22.25 -1.28 9.32
N LEU A 334 -20.93 -1.41 9.30
CA LEU A 334 -20.24 -2.60 8.78
C LEU A 334 -20.44 -3.82 9.68
N ALA A 335 -20.46 -3.64 11.01
CA ALA A 335 -20.73 -4.71 11.97
C ALA A 335 -22.18 -5.21 11.90
N ALA A 336 -23.15 -4.35 11.59
CA ALA A 336 -24.55 -4.73 11.37
C ALA A 336 -24.72 -5.60 10.10
N CYS A 337 -23.88 -5.41 9.09
CA CYS A 337 -23.83 -6.26 7.89
C CYS A 337 -23.22 -7.63 8.17
N ALA A 338 -22.31 -7.73 9.15
CA ALA A 338 -21.76 -8.98 9.66
C ALA A 338 -22.71 -9.61 10.68
N SER A 339 -23.77 -10.27 10.19
CA SER A 339 -24.80 -10.91 11.03
C SER A 339 -24.19 -11.67 12.23
N ALA A 340 -24.40 -11.14 13.45
CA ALA A 340 -24.09 -11.73 14.76
C ALA A 340 -22.64 -12.20 15.06
N ALA A 341 -21.63 -11.93 14.22
CA ALA A 341 -20.27 -12.50 14.40
C ALA A 341 -19.14 -11.48 14.66
N THR A 342 -19.45 -10.18 14.78
CA THR A 342 -18.47 -9.17 15.19
C THR A 342 -18.39 -9.11 16.71
N ARG A 343 -17.23 -9.42 17.27
CA ARG A 343 -16.96 -9.28 18.70
C ARG A 343 -15.83 -8.30 18.92
N VAL A 344 -16.12 -7.16 19.56
CA VAL A 344 -15.10 -6.25 20.04
C VAL A 344 -14.93 -6.50 21.53
N ASP A 345 -13.86 -7.20 21.92
CA ASP A 345 -13.53 -7.41 23.32
C ASP A 345 -12.47 -6.37 23.73
N LEU A 346 -12.75 -5.57 24.75
CA LEU A 346 -11.72 -4.74 25.38
C LEU A 346 -10.91 -5.59 26.34
N ALA A 347 -9.58 -5.43 26.34
CA ALA A 347 -8.76 -6.05 27.37
C ALA A 347 -9.07 -5.42 28.74
N ALA A 348 -8.96 -6.21 29.80
CA ALA A 348 -9.15 -5.72 31.16
C ALA A 348 -8.15 -4.59 31.45
N GLY A 349 -8.67 -3.42 31.86
CA GLY A 349 -7.87 -2.23 32.18
C GLY A 349 -8.00 -1.06 31.20
N GLY A 350 -8.56 -1.26 30.00
CA GLY A 350 -8.81 -0.17 29.03
C GLY A 350 -7.55 0.39 28.34
N GLU A 351 -6.41 -0.26 28.51
CA GLU A 351 -5.11 0.12 27.91
C GLU A 351 -4.86 -0.53 26.54
N SER A 352 -5.64 -1.55 26.18
CA SER A 352 -5.62 -2.19 24.87
C SER A 352 -6.99 -2.78 24.52
N TYR A 353 -7.21 -3.07 23.24
CA TYR A 353 -8.40 -3.76 22.77
C TYR A 353 -8.03 -4.93 21.85
N THR A 354 -8.94 -5.89 21.72
CA THR A 354 -8.88 -6.94 20.72
C THR A 354 -10.21 -6.95 19.99
N ALA A 355 -10.25 -6.34 18.80
CA ALA A 355 -11.36 -6.59 17.90
C ALA A 355 -11.17 -7.96 17.25
N SER A 356 -12.21 -8.79 17.23
CA SER A 356 -12.26 -10.08 16.55
C SER A 356 -13.50 -10.13 15.66
N VAL A 357 -13.30 -10.21 14.35
CA VAL A 357 -14.41 -10.37 13.40
C VAL A 357 -14.48 -11.83 12.99
N GLY A 358 -15.54 -12.55 13.37
CA GLY A 358 -15.80 -13.92 12.88
C GLY A 358 -16.36 -13.92 11.46
N SER A 359 -15.85 -14.81 10.59
CA SER A 359 -16.33 -14.92 9.19
C SER A 359 -17.86 -14.99 9.09
N VAL A 360 -18.36 -14.28 8.07
CA VAL A 360 -19.78 -14.21 7.68
C VAL A 360 -20.11 -15.27 6.61
N VAL A 361 -19.12 -15.99 6.07
CA VAL A 361 -19.31 -16.89 4.91
C VAL A 361 -18.78 -18.31 5.19
N GLY A 362 -19.71 -19.27 5.29
CA GLY A 362 -19.42 -20.71 5.38
C GLY A 362 -19.01 -21.24 6.76
N PRO A 363 -18.71 -22.55 6.90
CA PRO A 363 -18.37 -23.19 8.18
C PRO A 363 -16.97 -22.81 8.71
N ARG A 364 -16.26 -21.89 8.05
CA ARG A 364 -14.90 -21.44 8.37
C ARG A 364 -14.97 -20.05 8.98
N SER A 365 -14.41 -19.86 10.18
CA SER A 365 -14.28 -18.55 10.81
C SER A 365 -12.87 -17.99 10.60
N THR A 366 -12.76 -16.93 9.80
CA THR A 366 -11.65 -15.97 9.82
C THR A 366 -11.80 -15.12 11.06
N VAL A 367 -10.71 -14.91 11.80
CA VAL A 367 -10.62 -13.94 12.89
C VAL A 367 -9.44 -13.02 12.61
N VAL A 368 -9.68 -11.71 12.56
CA VAL A 368 -8.64 -10.68 12.53
C VAL A 368 -8.54 -10.11 13.93
N GLN A 369 -7.37 -10.19 14.56
CA GLN A 369 -7.09 -9.46 15.80
C GLN A 369 -6.52 -8.08 15.48
N VAL A 370 -7.06 -7.07 16.16
CA VAL A 370 -6.60 -5.68 16.08
C VAL A 370 -6.13 -5.25 17.45
N ASN A 371 -4.92 -4.69 17.54
CA ASN A 371 -4.36 -4.08 18.74
C ASN A 371 -3.71 -2.71 18.42
N ASP A 372 -3.03 -2.13 19.40
CA ASP A 372 -2.34 -0.84 19.30
C ASP A 372 -1.22 -0.80 18.24
N GLN A 373 -0.78 -1.98 17.78
CA GLN A 373 0.22 -2.17 16.73
C GLN A 373 -0.45 -2.55 15.38
N ARG A 374 -1.75 -2.24 15.16
CA ARG A 374 -2.57 -2.58 13.97
C ARG A 374 -3.08 -4.02 13.89
N PHE A 375 -2.77 -4.73 12.80
CA PHE A 375 -3.35 -6.00 12.37
C PHE A 375 -2.33 -7.10 12.64
N THR A 376 -2.50 -7.81 13.75
CA THR A 376 -1.66 -8.97 14.04
C THR A 376 -2.54 -10.21 13.91
N THR A 377 -2.34 -10.93 12.82
CA THR A 377 -2.83 -12.30 12.57
C THR A 377 -4.25 -12.46 12.03
N VAL A 378 -4.34 -13.11 10.87
CA VAL A 378 -5.54 -13.84 10.42
C VAL A 378 -5.40 -15.29 10.83
N THR A 379 -6.17 -15.71 11.84
CA THR A 379 -6.25 -17.14 12.16
C THR A 379 -7.44 -17.74 11.41
N ARG A 380 -7.16 -18.66 10.46
CA ARG A 380 -8.20 -19.49 9.84
C ARG A 380 -8.52 -20.64 10.79
N ARG A 381 -9.67 -20.63 11.47
CA ARG A 381 -10.14 -21.79 12.24
C ARG A 381 -10.91 -22.76 11.32
N ALA A 382 -10.47 -24.00 11.27
CA ALA A 382 -11.34 -25.13 10.91
C ALA A 382 -12.17 -25.53 12.15
N GLY A 383 -13.43 -25.92 11.94
CA GLY A 383 -14.47 -26.33 12.90
C GLY A 383 -14.11 -26.70 14.36
N ARG A 384 -15.02 -26.29 15.27
CA ARG A 384 -15.13 -26.53 16.73
C ARG A 384 -14.09 -27.46 17.38
N GLY A 385 -13.21 -26.89 18.21
CA GLY A 385 -12.50 -27.66 19.24
C GLY A 385 -11.10 -27.17 19.64
N ALA A 386 -10.46 -26.27 18.90
CA ALA A 386 -9.09 -25.85 19.22
C ALA A 386 -9.05 -24.72 20.28
N GLU A 387 -8.49 -25.04 21.45
CA GLU A 387 -8.05 -24.06 22.44
C GLU A 387 -7.03 -23.08 21.84
N LEU A 388 -7.06 -21.85 22.33
CA LEU A 388 -6.07 -20.81 22.03
C LEU A 388 -4.75 -21.22 22.70
N THR A 389 -3.86 -21.91 21.98
CA THR A 389 -2.45 -21.92 22.38
C THR A 389 -1.88 -20.56 22.03
N ALA A 390 -1.36 -19.87 23.05
CA ALA A 390 -0.65 -18.61 22.93
C ALA A 390 0.28 -18.64 21.71
N LEU A 391 0.04 -17.74 20.76
CA LEU A 391 1.01 -17.46 19.71
C LEU A 391 2.07 -16.59 20.35
N ASP A 392 3.30 -17.08 20.31
CA ASP A 392 4.50 -16.39 20.74
C ASP A 392 4.44 -14.94 20.28
N GLU A 393 4.67 -14.02 21.22
CA GLU A 393 4.92 -12.62 20.92
C GLU A 393 5.90 -12.56 19.74
N LEU A 394 5.48 -11.93 18.64
CA LEU A 394 6.42 -11.51 17.61
C LEU A 394 7.27 -10.41 18.24
N VAL A 395 8.25 -10.81 19.05
CA VAL A 395 9.27 -9.93 19.59
C VAL A 395 10.14 -9.54 18.41
N LEU A 396 9.81 -8.40 17.81
CA LEU A 396 10.74 -7.67 16.97
C LEU A 396 11.85 -7.16 17.91
N THR A 397 12.92 -7.94 18.06
CA THR A 397 14.19 -7.47 18.61
C THR A 397 14.94 -6.64 17.60
#